data_AF-A0A537JPR9-F1
#
_entry.id   AF-A0A537JPR9-F1
#
_cell.length_a   1.000
_cell.length_b   1.000
_cell.length_c   1.000
_cell.angle_alpha   90.00
_cell.angle_beta   90.00
_cell.angle_gamma   90.00
#
_symmetry.space_group_name_H-M   'P 1'
#
loop_
_entity.id
_entity.type
_entity.pdbx_description
1 polymer ?
#
loop_
_entity_poly.entity_id
_entity_poly.type
_entity_poly.pdbx_seq_one_letter_code
_entity_poly.pdbx_strand_id
1 'polypeptide(L)'
;MHDHRGNIIGFSGRIMDANAKTAKYINTRETLVYHKGSVFFGLDSSKEAIKKNNKAIIMEGELDVIAAFQEGVTNTVAIKGTALTEEQVNLLSRFTTNIALCLDGDSAGQEAMKRSLAVIEKKGLTTTAIVLPNGKDPDEAIKTDPVIFKKAVEHDIPVYDVLLDILVKKYSVNTAQGKKNIGDEFLPFLSYISNEIIKEHYLRLLSKSIDVSPEVLLKEMERLQKKEIITQEVFVPKYQERSREEVMEEYLVSLVVQYQNPHVLLAEIKNMITDYPWITPSLQKIFTNLDLFFARETLFSTKAFLAFLPQELVQSFDACYLLSIPAFQNNEAYIQEVKKVANDLYVLGLKRQMKHITEQIHQYEKESNEEKMMDLQQQLTPLLEKLVKRGVK
;
A
#
# COMPACT_ATOMS: atom_id res chain seq x y z
N MET A 1 -0.98 -6.20 -20.05
CA MET A 1 -0.41 -5.22 -19.10
C MET A 1 1.08 -5.46 -19.00
N HIS A 2 1.88 -4.41 -18.99
CA HIS A 2 3.33 -4.52 -18.94
C HIS A 2 3.91 -3.84 -17.70
N ASP A 3 5.09 -4.30 -17.29
CA ASP A 3 5.95 -3.50 -16.41
C ASP A 3 6.54 -2.31 -17.20
N HIS A 4 7.25 -1.40 -16.52
CA HIS A 4 7.90 -0.25 -17.15
C HIS A 4 8.97 -0.62 -18.21
N ARG A 5 9.42 -1.89 -18.26
CA ARG A 5 10.38 -2.42 -19.24
C ARG A 5 9.70 -3.09 -20.43
N GLY A 6 8.37 -3.25 -20.42
CA GLY A 6 7.60 -3.87 -21.49
C GLY A 6 7.34 -5.37 -21.29
N ASN A 7 7.73 -5.96 -20.15
CA ASN A 7 7.46 -7.37 -19.89
C ASN A 7 6.00 -7.57 -19.53
N ILE A 8 5.36 -8.61 -20.06
CA ILE A 8 3.97 -8.94 -19.72
C ILE A 8 3.90 -9.45 -18.29
N ILE A 9 3.04 -8.81 -17.48
CA ILE A 9 2.87 -9.12 -16.05
C ILE A 9 1.42 -9.48 -15.70
N GLY A 10 0.48 -9.24 -16.61
CA GLY A 10 -0.93 -9.54 -16.38
C GLY A 10 -1.84 -9.06 -17.51
N PHE A 11 -3.14 -9.32 -17.32
CA PHE A 11 -4.19 -9.04 -18.29
C PHE A 11 -5.39 -8.36 -17.60
N SER A 12 -6.13 -7.59 -18.38
CA SER A 12 -7.48 -7.12 -18.05
C SER A 12 -8.41 -7.63 -19.13
N GLY A 13 -9.52 -8.24 -18.72
CA GLY A 13 -10.56 -8.73 -19.61
C GLY A 13 -11.84 -7.93 -19.40
N ARG A 14 -12.42 -7.44 -20.49
CA ARG A 14 -13.75 -6.82 -20.50
C ARG A 14 -14.77 -7.84 -21.05
N ILE A 15 -15.91 -7.96 -20.38
CA ILE A 15 -16.97 -8.82 -20.89
C ILE A 15 -17.63 -8.21 -22.13
N MET A 16 -17.90 -9.05 -23.13
CA MET A 16 -18.57 -8.64 -24.38
C MET A 16 -20.07 -8.88 -24.33
N ASP A 17 -20.51 -9.89 -23.57
CA ASP A 17 -21.93 -10.20 -23.37
C ASP A 17 -22.52 -9.32 -22.27
N ALA A 18 -23.47 -8.45 -22.64
CA ALA A 18 -24.17 -7.57 -21.71
C ALA A 18 -25.07 -8.31 -20.71
N ASN A 19 -25.45 -9.57 -20.99
CA ASN A 19 -26.34 -10.36 -20.15
C ASN A 19 -25.61 -11.24 -19.12
N ALA A 20 -24.28 -11.26 -19.14
CA ALA A 20 -23.50 -12.08 -18.24
C ALA A 20 -23.52 -11.52 -16.80
N LYS A 21 -23.81 -12.38 -15.82
CA LYS A 21 -23.92 -12.04 -14.39
C LYS A 21 -22.56 -11.96 -13.68
N THR A 22 -21.58 -11.33 -14.30
CA THR A 22 -20.22 -11.15 -13.74
C THR A 22 -19.79 -9.69 -13.81
N ALA A 23 -18.69 -9.34 -13.15
CA ALA A 23 -18.14 -7.99 -13.23
C ALA A 23 -17.82 -7.61 -14.70
N LYS A 24 -18.07 -6.34 -15.05
CA LYS A 24 -17.81 -5.80 -16.40
C LYS A 24 -16.34 -5.90 -16.81
N TYR A 25 -15.43 -5.82 -15.83
CA TYR A 25 -13.99 -5.97 -15.98
C TYR A 25 -13.45 -6.99 -14.97
N ILE A 26 -12.52 -7.82 -15.42
CA ILE A 26 -11.76 -8.75 -14.59
C ILE A 26 -10.28 -8.48 -14.81
N ASN A 27 -9.59 -8.12 -13.73
CA ASN A 27 -8.15 -7.91 -13.72
C ASN A 27 -7.44 -9.16 -13.19
N THR A 28 -6.23 -9.43 -13.70
CA THR A 28 -5.29 -10.34 -13.02
C THR A 28 -5.20 -9.97 -11.53
N ARG A 29 -5.21 -10.98 -10.65
CA ARG A 29 -5.02 -10.79 -9.21
C ARG A 29 -3.56 -10.43 -8.91
N GLU A 30 -3.26 -10.03 -7.68
CA GLU A 30 -1.87 -9.84 -7.24
C GLU A 30 -1.04 -11.10 -7.52
N THR A 31 0.17 -10.94 -8.06
CA THR A 31 1.12 -12.03 -8.31
C THR A 31 2.54 -11.57 -7.95
N LEU A 32 3.50 -12.49 -7.91
CA LEU A 32 4.92 -12.17 -7.68
C LEU A 32 5.50 -11.14 -8.68
N VAL A 33 4.89 -11.01 -9.87
CA VAL A 33 5.35 -10.11 -10.93
C VAL A 33 4.37 -8.96 -11.20
N TYR A 34 3.22 -8.94 -10.52
CA TYR A 34 2.20 -7.92 -10.71
C TYR A 34 1.64 -7.48 -9.37
N HIS A 35 2.03 -6.27 -8.99
CA HIS A 35 1.46 -5.54 -7.87
C HIS A 35 0.73 -4.30 -8.38
N LYS A 36 -0.59 -4.23 -8.15
CA LYS A 36 -1.42 -3.11 -8.64
C LYS A 36 -0.89 -1.77 -8.16
N GLY A 37 -0.51 -1.72 -6.88
CA GLY A 37 0.01 -0.53 -6.24
C GLY A 37 1.40 -0.10 -6.70
N SER A 38 2.10 -0.83 -7.57
CA SER A 38 3.45 -0.48 -8.01
C SER A 38 3.57 -0.24 -9.52
N VAL A 39 2.47 -0.40 -10.25
CA VAL A 39 2.44 -0.36 -11.72
C VAL A 39 1.34 0.58 -12.21
N PHE A 40 1.62 1.22 -13.34
CA PHE A 40 0.62 1.92 -14.13
C PHE A 40 0.31 1.16 -15.41
N PHE A 41 -0.96 1.13 -15.80
CA PHE A 41 -1.31 0.75 -17.16
C PHE A 41 -0.77 1.79 -18.15
N GLY A 42 -0.18 1.33 -19.25
CA GLY A 42 0.29 2.16 -20.37
C GLY A 42 1.69 2.75 -20.19
N LEU A 43 2.31 2.67 -19.01
CA LEU A 43 3.60 3.33 -18.75
C LEU A 43 4.73 2.87 -19.69
N ASP A 44 4.75 1.60 -20.09
CA ASP A 44 5.69 1.06 -21.08
C ASP A 44 5.64 1.82 -22.42
N SER A 45 4.42 2.17 -22.84
CA SER A 45 4.13 2.90 -24.07
C SER A 45 4.23 4.41 -23.91
N SER A 46 3.93 4.94 -22.72
CA SER A 46 3.85 6.38 -22.45
C SER A 46 5.17 7.01 -22.00
N LYS A 47 6.11 6.24 -21.44
CA LYS A 47 7.31 6.78 -20.75
C LYS A 47 8.14 7.76 -21.59
N GLU A 48 8.30 7.52 -22.89
CA GLU A 48 9.07 8.42 -23.75
C GLU A 48 8.31 9.73 -24.04
N ALA A 49 6.98 9.65 -24.22
CA ALA A 49 6.14 10.83 -24.37
C ALA A 49 6.07 11.65 -23.06
N ILE A 50 6.01 10.97 -21.90
CA ILE A 50 6.04 11.60 -20.58
C ILE A 50 7.34 12.38 -20.39
N LYS A 51 8.50 11.78 -20.69
CA LYS A 51 9.80 12.46 -20.62
C LYS A 51 9.86 13.65 -21.57
N LYS A 52 9.46 13.46 -22.84
CA LYS A 52 9.50 14.50 -23.87
C LYS A 52 8.65 15.71 -23.51
N ASN A 53 7.44 15.47 -23.00
CA ASN A 53 6.51 16.52 -22.62
C ASN A 53 6.76 17.05 -21.19
N ASN A 54 7.66 16.40 -20.45
CA ASN A 54 7.83 16.56 -19.00
C ASN A 54 6.49 16.63 -18.25
N LYS A 55 5.55 15.75 -18.59
CA LYS A 55 4.22 15.69 -17.95
C LYS A 55 3.62 14.30 -18.09
N ALA A 56 3.16 13.72 -16.98
CA ALA A 56 2.35 12.50 -16.98
C ALA A 56 0.90 12.84 -16.66
N ILE A 57 -0.04 12.29 -17.44
CA ILE A 57 -1.48 12.43 -17.21
C ILE A 57 -2.00 11.15 -16.57
N ILE A 58 -2.50 11.22 -15.34
CA ILE A 58 -3.06 10.08 -14.62
C ILE A 58 -4.57 10.02 -14.83
N MET A 59 -5.05 8.87 -15.29
CA MET A 59 -6.46 8.53 -15.51
C MET A 59 -6.88 7.35 -14.62
N GLU A 60 -8.18 7.09 -14.51
CA GLU A 60 -8.68 6.00 -13.65
C GLU A 60 -8.53 4.62 -14.30
N GLY A 61 -8.96 4.49 -15.55
CA GLY A 61 -9.08 3.21 -16.25
C GLY A 61 -8.18 3.05 -17.47
N GLU A 62 -7.93 1.80 -17.84
CA GLU A 62 -7.20 1.47 -19.08
C GLU A 62 -7.88 1.97 -20.35
N LEU A 63 -9.21 2.05 -20.39
CA LEU A 63 -9.93 2.52 -21.58
C LEU A 63 -9.76 4.01 -21.80
N ASP A 64 -9.68 4.81 -20.73
CA ASP A 64 -9.38 6.24 -20.80
C ASP A 64 -8.01 6.47 -21.47
N VAL A 65 -7.02 5.69 -21.04
CA VAL A 65 -5.67 5.72 -21.62
C VAL A 65 -5.72 5.31 -23.09
N ILE A 66 -6.41 4.23 -23.43
CA ILE A 66 -6.53 3.77 -24.83
C ILE A 66 -7.22 4.83 -25.70
N ALA A 67 -8.32 5.43 -25.24
CA ALA A 67 -9.04 6.48 -25.95
C ALA A 67 -8.15 7.72 -26.16
N ALA A 68 -7.41 8.12 -25.12
CA ALA A 68 -6.48 9.24 -25.21
C ALA A 68 -5.34 8.97 -26.20
N PHE A 69 -4.82 7.74 -26.21
CA PHE A 69 -3.81 7.28 -27.17
C PHE A 69 -4.32 7.29 -28.61
N GLN A 70 -5.56 6.87 -28.85
CA GLN A 70 -6.19 6.92 -30.19
C GLN A 70 -6.23 8.35 -30.74
N GLU A 71 -6.38 9.32 -29.85
CA GLU A 71 -6.37 10.74 -30.18
C GLU A 71 -4.97 11.38 -30.16
N GLY A 72 -3.91 10.62 -29.90
CA GLY A 72 -2.53 11.12 -29.91
C GLY A 72 -2.07 11.79 -28.61
N VAL A 73 -2.86 11.69 -27.53
CA VAL A 73 -2.45 12.09 -26.17
C VAL A 73 -1.76 10.90 -25.50
N THR A 74 -0.47 10.72 -25.81
CA THR A 74 0.28 9.49 -25.49
C THR A 74 1.09 9.55 -24.19
N ASN A 75 1.01 10.64 -23.42
CA ASN A 75 1.65 10.78 -22.11
C ASN A 75 0.71 10.43 -20.95
N THR A 76 -0.23 9.52 -21.19
CA THR A 76 -1.29 9.10 -20.25
C THR A 76 -0.99 7.75 -19.61
N VAL A 77 -1.41 7.56 -18.38
CA VAL A 77 -1.28 6.31 -17.61
C VAL A 77 -2.49 6.11 -16.71
N ALA A 78 -2.79 4.86 -16.30
CA ALA A 78 -3.94 4.58 -15.41
C ALA A 78 -3.59 3.78 -14.15
N ILE A 79 -4.26 4.12 -13.04
CA ILE A 79 -4.13 3.49 -11.70
C ILE A 79 -4.99 2.23 -11.53
N LYS A 80 -5.87 1.90 -12.49
CA LYS A 80 -6.61 0.63 -12.56
C LYS A 80 -7.48 0.31 -11.34
N GLY A 81 -8.19 1.31 -10.83
CA GLY A 81 -9.18 1.12 -9.76
C GLY A 81 -8.58 0.91 -8.36
N THR A 82 -7.32 1.31 -8.14
CA THR A 82 -6.76 1.52 -6.80
C THR A 82 -6.56 3.00 -6.55
N ALA A 83 -6.47 3.40 -5.28
CA ALA A 83 -5.94 4.72 -4.96
C ALA A 83 -4.48 4.82 -5.46
N LEU A 84 -4.07 6.02 -5.90
CA LEU A 84 -2.70 6.31 -6.26
C LEU A 84 -1.77 6.07 -5.05
N THR A 85 -0.70 5.32 -5.25
CA THR A 85 0.23 4.94 -4.17
C THR A 85 1.54 5.73 -4.21
N GLU A 86 2.29 5.73 -3.10
CA GLU A 86 3.62 6.32 -3.04
C GLU A 86 4.61 5.60 -3.98
N GLU A 87 4.51 4.27 -4.14
CA GLU A 87 5.35 3.51 -5.08
C GLU A 87 5.10 3.92 -6.53
N GLN A 88 3.83 4.10 -6.91
CA GLN A 88 3.44 4.61 -8.22
C GLN A 88 4.00 6.02 -8.46
N VAL A 89 3.80 6.94 -7.52
CA VAL A 89 4.37 8.29 -7.63
C VAL A 89 5.90 8.26 -7.72
N ASN A 90 6.56 7.43 -6.92
CA ASN A 90 8.01 7.23 -6.99
C ASN A 90 8.46 6.69 -8.36
N LEU A 91 7.71 5.77 -8.96
CA LEU A 91 7.98 5.26 -10.30
C LEU A 91 7.84 6.36 -11.36
N LEU A 92 6.74 7.12 -11.35
CA LEU A 92 6.51 8.23 -12.29
C LEU A 92 7.53 9.36 -12.15
N SER A 93 7.97 9.65 -10.91
CA SER A 93 8.96 10.71 -10.64
C SER A 93 10.31 10.50 -11.35
N ARG A 94 10.59 9.27 -11.82
CA ARG A 94 11.79 8.97 -12.63
C ARG A 94 11.69 9.51 -14.06
N PHE A 95 10.49 9.90 -14.49
CA PHE A 95 10.20 10.30 -15.87
C PHE A 95 9.78 11.76 -15.99
N THR A 96 9.24 12.36 -14.93
CA THR A 96 8.73 13.74 -14.95
C THR A 96 8.64 14.33 -13.55
N THR A 97 8.66 15.67 -13.49
CA THR A 97 8.34 16.46 -12.29
C THR A 97 6.92 17.01 -12.28
N ASN A 98 6.13 16.80 -13.35
CA ASN A 98 4.78 17.35 -13.48
C ASN A 98 3.74 16.24 -13.70
N ILE A 99 2.69 16.26 -12.90
CA ILE A 99 1.58 15.31 -12.96
C ILE A 99 0.28 16.08 -13.17
N ALA A 100 -0.49 15.68 -14.18
CA ALA A 100 -1.86 16.15 -14.39
C ALA A 100 -2.85 15.04 -14.02
N LEU A 101 -3.83 15.36 -13.18
CA LEU A 101 -4.91 14.45 -12.81
C LEU A 101 -6.10 14.64 -13.76
N CYS A 102 -6.49 13.58 -14.47
CA CYS A 102 -7.63 13.55 -15.37
C CYS A 102 -8.58 12.44 -14.91
N LEU A 103 -9.33 12.73 -13.84
CA LEU A 103 -10.19 11.79 -13.13
C LEU A 103 -11.66 12.04 -13.46
N ASP A 104 -12.54 11.15 -13.00
CA ASP A 104 -13.97 11.28 -13.24
C ASP A 104 -14.53 12.58 -12.62
N GLY A 105 -15.52 13.17 -13.28
CA GLY A 105 -16.13 14.45 -12.87
C GLY A 105 -17.09 14.34 -11.67
N ASP A 106 -17.23 13.15 -11.07
CA ASP A 106 -18.16 12.89 -9.98
C ASP A 106 -17.52 13.08 -8.58
N SER A 107 -18.29 12.83 -7.52
CA SER A 107 -17.78 12.94 -6.15
C SER A 107 -16.66 11.96 -5.83
N ALA A 108 -16.65 10.78 -6.46
CA ALA A 108 -15.61 9.78 -6.23
C ALA A 108 -14.28 10.22 -6.87
N GLY A 109 -14.33 10.78 -8.08
CA GLY A 109 -13.19 11.37 -8.76
C GLY A 109 -12.60 12.57 -8.02
N GLN A 110 -13.44 13.43 -7.43
CA GLN A 110 -12.98 14.53 -6.56
C GLN A 110 -12.24 14.03 -5.31
N GLU A 111 -12.75 12.99 -4.66
CA GLU A 111 -12.07 12.39 -3.51
C GLU A 111 -10.79 11.63 -3.93
N ALA A 112 -10.78 11.04 -5.13
CA ALA A 112 -9.57 10.46 -5.71
C ALA A 112 -8.50 11.52 -6.02
N MET A 113 -8.91 12.71 -6.49
CA MET A 113 -8.02 13.85 -6.68
C MET A 113 -7.36 14.28 -5.38
N LYS A 114 -8.15 14.47 -4.31
CA LYS A 114 -7.64 14.82 -2.96
C LYS A 114 -6.63 13.80 -2.43
N ARG A 115 -6.95 12.51 -2.52
CA ARG A 115 -6.03 11.44 -2.09
C ARG A 115 -4.75 11.43 -2.91
N SER A 116 -4.87 11.59 -4.23
CA SER A 116 -3.72 11.63 -5.14
C SER A 116 -2.81 12.81 -4.83
N LEU A 117 -3.39 13.99 -4.59
CA LEU A 117 -2.65 15.20 -4.25
C LEU A 117 -1.77 15.00 -3.00
N ALA A 118 -2.32 14.43 -1.93
CA ALA A 118 -1.56 14.16 -0.71
C ALA A 118 -0.34 13.25 -0.93
N VAL A 119 -0.45 12.27 -1.83
CA VAL A 119 0.64 11.34 -2.16
C VAL A 119 1.68 11.99 -3.08
N ILE A 120 1.22 12.79 -4.06
CA ILE A 120 2.10 13.46 -5.02
C ILE A 120 2.93 14.56 -4.35
N GLU A 121 2.32 15.37 -3.48
CA GLU A 121 3.00 16.49 -2.81
C GLU A 121 4.11 16.03 -1.86
N LYS A 122 3.97 14.86 -1.21
CA LYS A 122 5.06 14.25 -0.44
C LYS A 122 6.35 14.06 -1.25
N LYS A 123 6.22 13.92 -2.57
CA LYS A 123 7.35 13.77 -3.50
C LYS A 123 7.85 15.11 -4.05
N GLY A 124 7.15 16.21 -3.78
CA GLY A 124 7.49 17.55 -4.26
C GLY A 124 7.30 17.72 -5.77
N LEU A 125 6.38 16.96 -6.38
CA LEU A 125 6.06 17.09 -7.81
C LEU A 125 4.99 18.15 -8.00
N THR A 126 5.03 18.83 -9.15
CA THR A 126 4.01 19.82 -9.50
C THR A 126 2.75 19.11 -9.97
N THR A 127 1.61 19.49 -9.40
CA THR A 127 0.32 18.82 -9.66
C THR A 127 -0.69 19.79 -10.28
N THR A 128 -1.27 19.39 -11.41
CA THR A 128 -2.37 20.07 -12.10
C THR A 128 -3.56 19.11 -12.24
N ALA A 129 -4.71 19.63 -12.65
CA ALA A 129 -5.91 18.87 -12.95
C ALA A 129 -6.47 19.27 -14.32
N ILE A 130 -6.96 18.28 -15.06
CA ILE A 130 -7.67 18.45 -16.33
C ILE A 130 -9.16 18.34 -16.02
N VAL A 131 -9.87 19.46 -16.13
CA VAL A 131 -11.32 19.48 -15.96
C VAL A 131 -11.97 18.98 -17.25
N LEU A 132 -12.73 17.88 -17.14
CA LEU A 132 -13.36 17.23 -18.29
C LEU A 132 -14.41 18.14 -18.95
N PRO A 133 -14.26 18.44 -20.25
CA PRO A 133 -15.26 19.20 -20.98
C PRO A 133 -16.38 18.26 -21.45
N ASN A 134 -17.63 18.51 -21.05
CA ASN A 134 -18.82 17.81 -21.55
C ASN A 134 -18.76 16.27 -21.44
N GLY A 135 -18.20 15.72 -20.37
CA GLY A 135 -18.15 14.27 -20.13
C GLY A 135 -18.04 13.94 -18.65
N LYS A 136 -18.44 12.72 -18.27
CA LYS A 136 -18.33 12.23 -16.89
C LYS A 136 -16.99 11.58 -16.60
N ASP A 137 -16.43 10.92 -17.60
CA ASP A 137 -15.13 10.26 -17.57
C ASP A 137 -14.29 10.69 -18.80
N PRO A 138 -12.96 10.48 -18.78
CA PRO A 138 -12.12 10.87 -19.90
C PRO A 138 -12.51 10.22 -21.23
N ASP A 139 -12.89 8.93 -21.23
CA ASP A 139 -13.36 8.20 -22.42
C ASP A 139 -14.58 8.88 -23.07
N GLU A 140 -15.60 9.28 -22.29
CA GLU A 140 -16.78 10.01 -22.75
C GLU A 140 -16.44 11.41 -23.26
N ALA A 141 -15.59 12.16 -22.53
CA ALA A 141 -15.16 13.50 -22.93
C ALA A 141 -14.40 13.46 -24.27
N ILE A 142 -13.51 12.49 -24.45
CA ILE A 142 -12.74 12.27 -25.68
C ILE A 142 -13.68 11.93 -26.85
N LYS A 143 -14.66 11.04 -26.64
CA LYS A 143 -15.62 10.64 -27.68
C LYS A 143 -16.56 11.76 -28.08
N THR A 144 -16.91 12.62 -27.13
CA THR A 144 -17.83 13.74 -27.37
C THR A 144 -17.15 14.83 -28.20
N ASP A 145 -15.97 15.27 -27.77
CA ASP A 145 -15.19 16.25 -28.53
C ASP A 145 -13.68 16.10 -28.24
N PRO A 146 -12.93 15.39 -29.10
CA PRO A 146 -11.51 15.17 -28.89
C PRO A 146 -10.67 16.44 -29.04
N VAL A 147 -11.16 17.44 -29.78
CA VAL A 147 -10.47 18.72 -29.97
C VAL A 147 -10.55 19.54 -28.70
N ILE A 148 -11.72 19.60 -28.07
CA ILE A 148 -11.89 20.30 -26.79
C ILE A 148 -11.12 19.55 -25.67
N PHE A 149 -11.14 18.22 -25.66
CA PHE A 149 -10.34 17.45 -24.71
C PHE A 149 -8.83 17.78 -24.82
N LYS A 150 -8.28 17.81 -26.03
CA LYS A 150 -6.86 18.19 -26.25
C LYS A 150 -6.55 19.59 -25.76
N LYS A 151 -7.46 20.55 -25.99
CA LYS A 151 -7.32 21.91 -25.44
C LYS A 151 -7.32 21.92 -23.91
N ALA A 152 -8.15 21.10 -23.27
CA ALA A 152 -8.17 20.95 -21.82
C ALA A 152 -6.86 20.34 -21.27
N VAL A 153 -6.25 19.41 -22.01
CA VAL A 153 -4.94 18.84 -21.69
C VAL A 153 -3.81 19.89 -21.79
N GLU A 154 -3.88 20.77 -22.80
CA GLU A 154 -2.91 21.86 -22.98
C GLU A 154 -3.04 22.97 -21.94
N HIS A 155 -4.26 23.18 -21.42
CA HIS A 155 -4.61 24.24 -20.46
C HIS A 155 -5.05 23.64 -19.13
N ASP A 156 -4.28 22.68 -18.62
CA ASP A 156 -4.51 22.11 -17.31
C ASP A 156 -4.34 23.16 -16.21
N ILE A 157 -5.14 23.02 -15.15
CA ILE A 157 -5.30 24.04 -14.12
C ILE A 157 -4.52 23.59 -12.88
N PRO A 158 -3.85 24.48 -12.12
CA PRO A 158 -3.27 24.12 -10.84
C PRO A 158 -4.30 23.42 -9.94
N VAL A 159 -3.93 22.27 -9.37
CA VAL A 159 -4.86 21.40 -8.65
C VAL A 159 -5.51 22.10 -7.44
N TYR A 160 -4.77 23.00 -6.80
CA TYR A 160 -5.24 23.79 -5.67
C TYR A 160 -6.33 24.79 -6.07
N ASP A 161 -6.26 25.36 -7.27
CA ASP A 161 -7.32 26.23 -7.81
C ASP A 161 -8.62 25.44 -8.01
N VAL A 162 -8.50 24.25 -8.60
CA VAL A 162 -9.64 23.34 -8.81
C VAL A 162 -10.25 22.90 -7.49
N LEU A 163 -9.40 22.52 -6.52
CA LEU A 163 -9.85 22.13 -5.19
C LEU A 163 -10.59 23.27 -4.47
N LEU A 164 -10.05 24.50 -4.52
CA LEU A 164 -10.69 25.65 -3.91
C LEU A 164 -12.04 25.94 -4.56
N ASP A 165 -12.12 25.93 -5.90
CA ASP A 165 -13.36 26.15 -6.66
C ASP A 165 -14.44 25.11 -6.29
N ILE A 166 -14.07 23.85 -6.13
CA ILE A 166 -14.99 22.79 -5.66
C ILE A 166 -15.50 23.11 -4.24
N LEU A 167 -14.62 23.50 -3.32
CA LEU A 167 -15.01 23.76 -1.93
C LEU A 167 -15.90 24.99 -1.77
N VAL A 168 -15.64 26.07 -2.50
CA VAL A 168 -16.47 27.29 -2.45
C VAL A 168 -17.84 27.09 -3.12
N LYS A 169 -17.96 26.13 -4.05
CA LYS A 169 -19.26 25.71 -4.61
C LYS A 169 -20.01 24.78 -3.67
N LYS A 170 -19.29 23.91 -2.94
CA LYS A 170 -19.86 22.93 -2.00
C LYS A 170 -20.38 23.59 -0.72
N TYR A 171 -19.71 24.64 -0.22
CA TYR A 171 -20.03 25.28 1.06
C TYR A 171 -20.31 26.78 0.91
N SER A 172 -21.18 27.31 1.77
CA SER A 172 -21.49 28.75 1.77
C SER A 172 -20.35 29.58 2.37
N VAL A 173 -19.66 30.35 1.52
CA VAL A 173 -18.62 31.30 1.91
C VAL A 173 -19.12 32.43 2.83
N ASN A 174 -20.43 32.65 2.89
CA ASN A 174 -21.05 33.72 3.68
C ASN A 174 -21.44 33.30 5.10
N THR A 175 -21.25 32.03 5.46
CA THR A 175 -21.65 31.49 6.78
C THR A 175 -20.43 31.07 7.58
N ALA A 176 -20.46 31.28 8.90
CA ALA A 176 -19.36 30.84 9.77
C ALA A 176 -19.07 29.33 9.62
N GLN A 177 -20.12 28.50 9.51
CA GLN A 177 -19.97 27.06 9.32
C GLN A 177 -19.36 26.70 7.96
N GLY A 178 -19.77 27.38 6.88
CA GLY A 178 -19.20 27.12 5.55
C GLY A 178 -17.74 27.57 5.45
N LYS A 179 -17.39 28.75 5.98
CA LYS A 179 -16.00 29.22 6.10
C LYS A 179 -15.13 28.21 6.86
N LYS A 180 -15.64 27.69 7.99
CA LYS A 180 -14.99 26.63 8.77
C LYS A 180 -14.78 25.35 7.94
N ASN A 181 -15.81 24.85 7.27
CA ASN A 181 -15.70 23.62 6.48
C ASN A 181 -14.70 23.73 5.33
N ILE A 182 -14.67 24.88 4.63
CA ILE A 182 -13.69 25.14 3.57
C ILE A 182 -12.27 25.15 4.16
N GLY A 183 -12.06 25.85 5.28
CA GLY A 183 -10.77 25.89 5.97
C GLY A 183 -10.31 24.51 6.44
N ASP A 184 -11.19 23.75 7.11
CA ASP A 184 -10.91 22.40 7.60
C ASP A 184 -10.51 21.43 6.45
N GLU A 185 -11.09 21.58 5.26
CA GLU A 185 -10.76 20.74 4.10
C GLU A 185 -9.54 21.26 3.30
N PHE A 186 -9.34 22.57 3.15
CA PHE A 186 -8.30 23.13 2.27
C PHE A 186 -6.93 23.30 2.94
N LEU A 187 -6.92 23.76 4.20
CA LEU A 187 -5.68 24.07 4.94
C LEU A 187 -4.73 22.86 5.07
N PRO A 188 -5.19 21.61 5.27
CA PRO A 188 -4.30 20.45 5.27
C PRO A 188 -3.46 20.31 4.00
N PHE A 189 -4.02 20.63 2.82
CA PHE A 189 -3.27 20.53 1.56
C PHE A 189 -2.22 21.63 1.40
N LEU A 190 -2.43 22.80 2.01
CA LEU A 190 -1.42 23.87 2.03
C LEU A 190 -0.22 23.50 2.89
N SER A 191 -0.41 22.64 3.89
CA SER A 191 0.70 22.15 4.72
C SER A 191 1.69 21.28 3.93
N TYR A 192 1.24 20.63 2.86
CA TYR A 192 2.10 19.81 1.99
C TYR A 192 2.96 20.65 1.05
N ILE A 193 2.59 21.92 0.80
CA ILE A 193 3.35 22.81 -0.08
C ILE A 193 4.67 23.17 0.60
N SER A 194 5.77 22.63 0.08
CA SER A 194 7.11 22.92 0.61
C SER A 194 7.62 24.32 0.24
N ASN A 195 7.13 24.91 -0.85
CA ASN A 195 7.53 26.24 -1.30
C ASN A 195 6.71 27.33 -0.60
N GLU A 196 7.37 28.14 0.23
CA GLU A 196 6.72 29.19 1.02
C GLU A 196 6.03 30.28 0.17
N ILE A 197 6.53 30.57 -1.03
CA ILE A 197 5.91 31.56 -1.92
C ILE A 197 4.57 31.04 -2.45
N ILE A 198 4.54 29.77 -2.87
CA ILE A 198 3.32 29.11 -3.36
C ILE A 198 2.32 28.95 -2.21
N LYS A 199 2.79 28.56 -1.03
CA LYS A 199 1.95 28.44 0.18
C LYS A 199 1.30 29.77 0.54
N GLU A 200 2.08 30.86 0.59
CA GLU A 200 1.58 32.22 0.85
C GLU A 200 0.56 32.67 -0.22
N HIS A 201 0.81 32.36 -1.49
CA HIS A 201 -0.13 32.65 -2.58
C HIS A 201 -1.50 32.02 -2.33
N TYR A 202 -1.55 30.71 -2.07
CA TYR A 202 -2.81 30.01 -1.84
C TYR A 202 -3.47 30.35 -0.51
N LEU A 203 -2.69 30.68 0.52
CA LEU A 203 -3.23 31.19 1.78
C LEU A 203 -3.96 32.52 1.57
N ARG A 204 -3.38 33.44 0.78
CA ARG A 204 -4.04 34.69 0.40
C ARG A 204 -5.26 34.46 -0.49
N LEU A 205 -5.19 33.50 -1.40
CA LEU A 205 -6.32 33.14 -2.26
C LEU A 205 -7.50 32.62 -1.43
N LEU A 206 -7.24 31.71 -0.48
CA LEU A 206 -8.25 31.23 0.46
C LEU A 206 -8.81 32.39 1.30
N SER A 207 -7.94 33.21 1.89
CA SER A 207 -8.31 34.37 2.71
C SER A 207 -9.33 35.28 2.02
N LYS A 208 -9.07 35.61 0.75
CA LYS A 208 -10.00 36.42 -0.07
C LYS A 208 -11.29 35.68 -0.38
N SER A 209 -11.22 34.39 -0.68
CA SER A 209 -12.37 33.58 -1.11
C SER A 209 -13.39 33.37 -0.01
N ILE A 210 -12.96 33.28 1.26
CA ILE A 210 -13.84 33.08 2.40
C ILE A 210 -13.92 34.28 3.34
N ASP A 211 -13.29 35.42 3.00
CA ASP A 211 -13.25 36.64 3.80
C ASP A 211 -12.87 36.34 5.28
N VAL A 212 -11.66 35.79 5.44
CA VAL A 212 -11.03 35.49 6.74
C VAL A 212 -9.60 35.96 6.67
N SER A 213 -9.09 36.59 7.73
CA SER A 213 -7.73 37.13 7.71
C SER A 213 -6.68 36.02 7.60
N PRO A 214 -5.55 36.25 6.89
CA PRO A 214 -4.48 35.26 6.76
C PRO A 214 -3.93 34.79 8.12
N GLU A 215 -3.89 35.66 9.12
CA GLU A 215 -3.39 35.36 10.47
C GLU A 215 -4.27 34.31 11.18
N VAL A 216 -5.59 34.40 11.00
CA VAL A 216 -6.54 33.41 11.54
C VAL A 216 -6.37 32.07 10.84
N LEU A 217 -6.17 32.09 9.51
CA LEU A 217 -5.96 30.87 8.72
C LEU A 217 -4.64 30.17 9.08
N LEU A 218 -3.56 30.93 9.31
CA LEU A 218 -2.29 30.39 9.80
C LEU A 218 -2.46 29.70 11.16
N LYS A 219 -3.11 30.38 12.11
CA LYS A 219 -3.38 29.82 13.44
C LYS A 219 -4.20 28.53 13.35
N GLU A 220 -5.18 28.49 12.45
CA GLU A 220 -6.01 27.31 12.24
C GLU A 220 -5.23 26.17 11.58
N MET A 221 -4.36 26.48 10.61
CA MET A 221 -3.47 25.51 9.98
C MET A 221 -2.52 24.88 11.01
N GLU A 222 -1.91 25.67 11.90
CA GLU A 222 -1.09 25.17 13.01
C GLU A 222 -1.90 24.28 13.98
N ARG A 223 -3.15 24.67 14.27
CA ARG A 223 -4.06 23.89 15.13
C ARG A 223 -4.36 22.54 14.48
N LEU A 224 -4.63 22.51 13.18
CA LEU A 224 -4.90 21.30 12.41
C LEU A 224 -3.66 20.40 12.33
N GLN A 225 -2.47 20.95 12.11
CA GLN A 225 -1.22 20.17 12.12
C GLN A 225 -0.93 19.54 13.49
N LYS A 226 -1.10 20.29 14.58
CA LYS A 226 -0.95 19.72 15.94
C LYS A 226 -1.96 18.63 16.20
N LYS A 227 -3.22 18.82 15.76
CA LYS A 227 -4.25 17.80 15.85
C LYS A 227 -3.89 16.58 15.01
N GLU A 228 -3.36 16.76 13.80
CA GLU A 228 -2.95 15.66 12.91
C GLU A 228 -1.76 14.89 13.46
N ILE A 229 -0.77 15.54 14.08
CA ILE A 229 0.34 14.88 14.79
C ILE A 229 -0.19 14.07 15.99
N ILE A 230 -1.09 14.64 16.79
CA ILE A 230 -1.73 13.95 17.92
C ILE A 230 -2.65 12.81 17.44
N THR A 231 -3.30 12.97 16.28
CA THR A 231 -4.17 11.95 15.68
C THR A 231 -3.34 10.86 14.97
N GLN A 232 -2.14 11.18 14.47
CA GLN A 232 -1.18 10.19 13.93
C GLN A 232 -0.54 9.35 15.05
N GLU A 233 -0.46 9.87 16.28
CA GLU A 233 -0.15 9.07 17.48
C GLU A 233 -1.33 8.20 17.95
N VAL A 234 -2.54 8.41 17.43
CA VAL A 234 -3.75 7.63 17.75
C VAL A 234 -4.24 6.87 16.51
N PHE A 235 -3.68 5.68 16.32
CA PHE A 235 -4.26 4.54 15.60
C PHE A 235 -4.86 4.83 14.21
N VAL A 236 -3.99 5.09 13.24
CA VAL A 236 -4.25 4.65 11.86
C VAL A 236 -3.62 3.26 11.75
N PRO A 237 -4.37 2.19 11.39
CA PRO A 237 -3.72 0.96 11.01
C PRO A 237 -2.96 1.26 9.70
N LYS A 238 -1.67 1.58 9.82
CA LYS A 238 -0.72 1.29 8.76
C LYS A 238 -1.01 -0.15 8.38
N TYR A 239 -1.31 -0.42 7.10
CA TYR A 239 -0.84 -1.67 6.53
C TYR A 239 0.67 -1.61 6.75
N GLN A 240 1.15 -2.19 7.85
CA GLN A 240 2.56 -2.52 7.97
C GLN A 240 2.82 -3.35 6.72
N GLU A 241 3.79 -2.93 5.91
CA GLU A 241 4.46 -3.85 5.01
C GLU A 241 4.89 -5.01 5.91
N ARG A 242 4.11 -6.09 5.87
CA ARG A 242 4.40 -7.28 6.65
C ARG A 242 5.78 -7.71 6.19
N SER A 243 6.71 -7.77 7.12
CA SER A 243 8.03 -8.27 6.84
C SER A 243 7.91 -9.66 6.21
N ARG A 244 8.88 -10.02 5.38
CA ARG A 244 8.93 -11.35 4.77
C ARG A 244 8.76 -12.47 5.80
N GLU A 245 9.28 -12.27 7.01
CA GLU A 245 9.15 -13.21 8.12
C GLU A 245 7.71 -13.30 8.65
N GLU A 246 6.99 -12.18 8.81
CA GLU A 246 5.56 -12.17 9.20
C GLU A 246 4.67 -12.87 8.17
N VAL A 247 4.94 -12.69 6.88
CA VAL A 247 4.23 -13.40 5.80
C VAL A 247 4.52 -14.90 5.84
N MET A 248 5.77 -15.27 6.11
CA MET A 248 6.17 -16.67 6.21
C MET A 248 5.61 -17.36 7.46
N GLU A 249 5.51 -16.66 8.60
CA GLU A 249 4.84 -17.17 9.81
C GLU A 249 3.37 -17.47 9.54
N GLU A 250 2.66 -16.55 8.91
CA GLU A 250 1.25 -16.75 8.53
C GLU A 250 1.11 -17.90 7.54
N TYR A 251 2.00 -17.99 6.55
CA TYR A 251 2.00 -19.08 5.59
C TYR A 251 2.23 -20.43 6.28
N LEU A 252 3.19 -20.53 7.20
CA LEU A 252 3.44 -21.77 7.96
C LEU A 252 2.22 -22.19 8.78
N VAL A 253 1.63 -21.27 9.55
CA VAL A 253 0.45 -21.59 10.37
C VAL A 253 -0.71 -22.01 9.46
N SER A 254 -0.91 -21.33 8.33
CA SER A 254 -1.94 -21.67 7.34
C SER A 254 -1.74 -23.08 6.79
N LEU A 255 -0.51 -23.46 6.43
CA LEU A 255 -0.20 -24.82 5.99
C LEU A 255 -0.48 -25.86 7.07
N VAL A 256 -0.24 -25.55 8.35
CA VAL A 256 -0.52 -26.50 9.44
C VAL A 256 -2.03 -26.66 9.66
N VAL A 257 -2.79 -25.57 9.80
CA VAL A 257 -4.21 -25.63 10.18
C VAL A 257 -5.13 -26.10 9.05
N GLN A 258 -4.72 -25.97 7.78
CA GLN A 258 -5.48 -26.42 6.62
C GLN A 258 -5.16 -27.86 6.20
N TYR A 259 -4.14 -28.48 6.80
CA TYR A 259 -3.79 -29.87 6.47
C TYR A 259 -4.79 -30.86 7.08
N GLN A 260 -4.97 -32.01 6.42
CA GLN A 260 -5.92 -33.04 6.86
C GLN A 260 -5.60 -33.59 8.26
N ASN A 261 -4.32 -33.63 8.65
CA ASN A 261 -3.88 -34.09 9.96
C ASN A 261 -2.79 -33.18 10.57
N PRO A 262 -3.17 -32.04 11.16
CA PRO A 262 -2.21 -31.07 11.70
C PRO A 262 -1.30 -31.65 12.79
N HIS A 263 -1.78 -32.64 13.55
CA HIS A 263 -1.00 -33.30 14.60
C HIS A 263 0.27 -33.96 14.04
N VAL A 264 0.16 -34.66 12.92
CA VAL A 264 1.32 -35.30 12.25
C VAL A 264 2.30 -34.25 11.76
N LEU A 265 1.81 -33.16 11.15
CA LEU A 265 2.68 -32.08 10.70
C LEU A 265 3.43 -31.39 11.85
N LEU A 266 2.73 -31.10 12.95
CA LEU A 266 3.35 -30.50 14.13
C LEU A 266 4.45 -31.38 14.70
N ALA A 267 4.21 -32.70 14.79
CA ALA A 267 5.24 -33.64 15.22
C ALA A 267 6.48 -33.63 14.30
N GLU A 268 6.28 -33.55 12.98
CA GLU A 268 7.36 -33.50 11.97
C GLU A 268 8.20 -32.21 12.07
N ILE A 269 7.59 -31.06 12.35
CA ILE A 269 8.29 -29.76 12.38
C ILE A 269 8.66 -29.28 13.78
N LYS A 270 8.25 -29.97 14.84
CA LYS A 270 8.46 -29.55 16.24
C LYS A 270 9.91 -29.16 16.49
N ASN A 271 10.84 -30.08 16.21
CA ASN A 271 12.28 -29.86 16.38
C ASN A 271 12.87 -28.85 15.37
N MET A 272 12.15 -28.53 14.30
CA MET A 272 12.59 -27.57 13.29
C MET A 272 12.34 -26.13 13.73
N ILE A 273 11.23 -25.88 14.45
CA ILE A 273 10.81 -24.54 14.87
C ILE A 273 10.86 -24.33 16.40
N THR A 274 11.38 -25.29 17.16
CA THR A 274 11.60 -25.15 18.61
C THR A 274 12.50 -23.93 18.88
N ASP A 275 12.09 -23.09 19.82
CA ASP A 275 12.75 -21.82 20.19
C ASP A 275 12.87 -20.79 19.06
N TYR A 276 12.06 -20.92 18.00
CA TYR A 276 11.97 -19.87 16.98
C TYR A 276 11.46 -18.56 17.62
N PRO A 277 12.16 -17.43 17.46
CA PRO A 277 11.71 -16.15 17.97
C PRO A 277 10.61 -15.60 17.05
N TRP A 278 9.35 -15.85 17.38
CA TRP A 278 8.21 -15.35 16.60
C TRP A 278 8.16 -13.82 16.59
N ILE A 279 7.84 -13.24 15.43
CA ILE A 279 7.56 -11.81 15.28
C ILE A 279 6.09 -11.53 15.55
N THR A 280 5.21 -12.43 15.14
CA THR A 280 3.75 -12.26 15.26
C THR A 280 3.23 -13.00 16.51
N PRO A 281 2.90 -12.29 17.62
CA PRO A 281 2.56 -12.96 18.88
C PRO A 281 1.26 -13.76 18.82
N SER A 282 0.30 -13.35 17.99
CA SER A 282 -0.95 -14.08 17.79
C SER A 282 -0.72 -15.42 17.11
N LEU A 283 0.17 -15.49 16.10
CA LEU A 283 0.53 -16.73 15.41
C LEU A 283 1.32 -17.67 16.32
N GLN A 284 2.25 -17.14 17.12
CA GLN A 284 2.92 -17.92 18.16
C GLN A 284 1.91 -18.56 19.11
N LYS A 285 0.96 -17.78 19.62
CA LYS A 285 -0.07 -18.29 20.54
C LYS A 285 -0.97 -19.32 19.87
N ILE A 286 -1.36 -19.14 18.61
CA ILE A 286 -2.12 -20.14 17.86
C ILE A 286 -1.31 -21.44 17.75
N PHE A 287 -0.03 -21.35 17.38
CA PHE A 287 0.85 -22.51 17.26
C PHE A 287 1.00 -23.26 18.59
N THR A 288 1.23 -22.55 19.69
CA THR A 288 1.30 -23.16 21.04
C THR A 288 -0.04 -23.78 21.46
N ASN A 289 -1.17 -23.16 21.12
CA ASN A 289 -2.49 -23.72 21.43
C ASN A 289 -2.79 -24.98 20.62
N LEU A 290 -2.27 -25.12 19.40
CA LEU A 290 -2.36 -26.38 18.65
C LEU A 290 -1.65 -27.51 19.40
N ASP A 291 -0.42 -27.27 19.90
CA ASP A 291 0.30 -28.26 20.71
C ASP A 291 -0.47 -28.65 21.98
N LEU A 292 -1.07 -27.66 22.68
CA LEU A 292 -1.87 -27.91 23.88
C LEU A 292 -3.16 -28.66 23.58
N PHE A 293 -3.81 -28.38 22.45
CA PHE A 293 -5.00 -29.07 22.00
C PHE A 293 -4.68 -30.54 21.73
N PHE A 294 -3.60 -30.81 21.00
CA PHE A 294 -3.20 -32.18 20.66
C PHE A 294 -2.64 -33.00 21.84
N ALA A 295 -2.28 -32.35 22.95
CA ALA A 295 -1.97 -33.05 24.20
C ALA A 295 -3.21 -33.71 24.84
N ARG A 296 -4.43 -33.31 24.43
CA ARG A 296 -5.70 -33.79 24.99
C ARG A 296 -6.57 -34.53 23.98
N GLU A 297 -6.50 -34.13 22.71
CA GLU A 297 -7.34 -34.63 21.62
C GLU A 297 -6.46 -35.14 20.48
N THR A 298 -6.76 -36.30 19.91
CA THR A 298 -5.97 -36.87 18.79
C THR A 298 -6.51 -36.52 17.41
N LEU A 299 -7.78 -36.11 17.33
CA LEU A 299 -8.46 -35.74 16.10
C LEU A 299 -8.63 -34.22 16.02
N PHE A 300 -8.24 -33.63 14.89
CA PHE A 300 -8.44 -32.22 14.66
C PHE A 300 -9.85 -31.94 14.13
N SER A 301 -10.55 -30.99 14.76
CA SER A 301 -11.80 -30.43 14.28
C SER A 301 -11.75 -28.93 14.44
N THR A 302 -11.96 -28.18 13.35
CA THR A 302 -11.95 -26.71 13.37
C THR A 302 -12.90 -26.15 14.43
N LYS A 303 -14.09 -26.73 14.57
CA LYS A 303 -15.08 -26.32 15.58
C LYS A 303 -14.60 -26.58 17.01
N ALA A 304 -13.98 -27.73 17.25
CA ALA A 304 -13.47 -28.08 18.59
C ALA A 304 -12.26 -27.21 18.95
N PHE A 305 -11.38 -26.95 17.98
CA PHE A 305 -10.21 -26.10 18.18
C PHE A 305 -10.61 -24.63 18.42
N LEU A 306 -11.55 -24.08 17.64
CA LEU A 306 -12.09 -22.73 17.86
C LEU A 306 -12.73 -22.56 19.24
N ALA A 307 -13.36 -23.60 19.78
CA ALA A 307 -13.91 -23.58 21.14
C ALA A 307 -12.83 -23.63 22.24
N PHE A 308 -11.65 -24.19 21.93
CA PHE A 308 -10.49 -24.22 22.81
C PHE A 308 -9.66 -22.93 22.75
N LEU A 309 -9.67 -22.24 21.61
CA LEU A 309 -8.84 -21.08 21.34
C LEU A 309 -9.36 -19.83 22.08
N PRO A 310 -8.49 -19.02 22.72
CA PRO A 310 -8.86 -17.71 23.26
C PRO A 310 -9.53 -16.80 22.23
N GLN A 311 -10.55 -16.04 22.64
CA GLN A 311 -11.39 -15.25 21.74
C GLN A 311 -10.58 -14.22 20.92
N GLU A 312 -9.53 -13.65 21.51
CA GLU A 312 -8.65 -12.68 20.85
C GLU A 312 -7.82 -13.28 19.69
N LEU A 313 -7.70 -14.61 19.61
CA LEU A 313 -6.94 -15.29 18.57
C LEU A 313 -7.82 -15.80 17.42
N VAL A 314 -9.14 -15.83 17.59
CA VAL A 314 -10.09 -16.36 16.60
C VAL A 314 -9.94 -15.65 15.25
N GLN A 315 -9.84 -14.32 15.24
CA GLN A 315 -9.67 -13.56 14.00
C GLN A 315 -8.36 -13.89 13.27
N SER A 316 -7.26 -14.08 14.01
CA SER A 316 -5.97 -14.46 13.44
C SER A 316 -5.98 -15.90 12.91
N PHE A 317 -6.69 -16.80 13.59
CA PHE A 317 -6.90 -18.16 13.13
C PHE A 317 -7.74 -18.22 11.85
N ASP A 318 -8.85 -17.49 11.79
CA ASP A 318 -9.72 -17.43 10.61
C ASP A 318 -8.95 -16.91 9.39
N ALA A 319 -8.11 -15.88 9.56
CA ALA A 319 -7.24 -15.38 8.50
C ALA A 319 -6.30 -16.45 7.96
N CYS A 320 -5.67 -17.24 8.83
CA CYS A 320 -4.79 -18.35 8.42
C CYS A 320 -5.57 -19.51 7.78
N TYR A 321 -6.74 -19.83 8.31
CA TYR A 321 -7.57 -20.93 7.81
C TYR A 321 -8.15 -20.64 6.42
N LEU A 322 -8.43 -19.37 6.11
CA LEU A 322 -8.95 -18.92 4.83
C LEU A 322 -7.87 -18.48 3.84
N LEU A 323 -6.60 -18.46 4.24
CA LEU A 323 -5.50 -18.08 3.37
C LEU A 323 -5.40 -19.05 2.18
N SER A 324 -5.39 -18.54 0.96
CA SER A 324 -5.23 -19.37 -0.23
C SER A 324 -3.82 -19.95 -0.29
N ILE A 325 -3.67 -21.25 -0.03
CA ILE A 325 -2.41 -21.99 -0.18
C ILE A 325 -2.29 -22.65 -1.57
N PRO A 326 -1.07 -22.89 -2.09
CA PRO A 326 -0.87 -23.61 -3.35
C PRO A 326 -1.47 -25.02 -3.32
N ALA A 327 -1.87 -25.52 -4.49
CA ALA A 327 -2.25 -26.93 -4.64
C ALA A 327 -0.99 -27.81 -4.69
N PHE A 328 -0.96 -28.87 -3.87
CA PHE A 328 0.14 -29.83 -3.80
C PHE A 328 -0.21 -31.12 -4.54
N GLN A 329 0.77 -31.72 -5.22
CA GLN A 329 0.57 -32.93 -6.03
C GLN A 329 0.25 -34.17 -5.16
N ASN A 330 0.83 -34.23 -3.96
CA ASN A 330 0.63 -35.31 -3.00
C ASN A 330 0.97 -34.82 -1.57
N ASN A 331 0.67 -35.66 -0.57
CA ASN A 331 0.94 -35.35 0.84
C ASN A 331 2.44 -35.18 1.13
N GLU A 332 3.31 -35.89 0.40
CA GLU A 332 4.76 -35.78 0.57
C GLU A 332 5.25 -34.38 0.19
N ALA A 333 4.83 -33.86 -0.97
CA ALA A 333 5.14 -32.50 -1.42
C ALA A 333 4.63 -31.44 -0.44
N TYR A 334 3.44 -31.66 0.15
CA TYR A 334 2.90 -30.78 1.20
C TYR A 334 3.83 -30.75 2.42
N ILE A 335 4.18 -31.93 2.96
CA ILE A 335 5.04 -32.05 4.14
C ILE A 335 6.43 -31.43 3.87
N GLN A 336 6.98 -31.63 2.66
CA GLN A 336 8.26 -31.03 2.27
C GLN A 336 8.20 -29.50 2.25
N GLU A 337 7.11 -28.91 1.76
CA GLU A 337 6.95 -27.45 1.80
C GLU A 337 6.85 -26.93 3.24
N VAL A 338 6.10 -27.60 4.12
CA VAL A 338 6.02 -27.22 5.54
C VAL A 338 7.41 -27.28 6.20
N LYS A 339 8.17 -28.35 5.97
CA LYS A 339 9.54 -28.51 6.49
C LYS A 339 10.47 -27.41 5.98
N LYS A 340 10.39 -27.08 4.70
CA LYS A 340 11.17 -26.01 4.07
C LYS A 340 10.83 -24.65 4.69
N VAL A 341 9.56 -24.29 4.78
CA VAL A 341 9.12 -23.02 5.37
C VAL A 341 9.54 -22.91 6.83
N ALA A 342 9.38 -23.98 7.62
CA ALA A 342 9.81 -24.02 9.01
C ALA A 342 11.33 -23.83 9.16
N ASN A 343 12.12 -24.46 8.28
CA ASN A 343 13.58 -24.29 8.26
C ASN A 343 13.98 -22.86 7.89
N ASP A 344 13.37 -22.29 6.84
CA ASP A 344 13.69 -20.96 6.35
C ASP A 344 13.33 -19.89 7.41
N LEU A 345 12.18 -20.04 8.08
CA LEU A 345 11.81 -19.20 9.22
C LEU A 345 12.84 -19.27 10.35
N TYR A 346 13.25 -20.48 10.73
CA TYR A 346 14.26 -20.65 11.77
C TYR A 346 15.58 -19.96 11.44
N VAL A 347 16.05 -20.11 10.19
CA VAL A 347 17.26 -19.45 9.68
C VAL A 347 17.11 -17.92 9.72
N LEU A 348 15.96 -17.38 9.34
CA LEU A 348 15.68 -15.95 9.41
C LEU A 348 15.70 -15.43 10.85
N GLY A 349 15.05 -16.15 11.77
CA GLY A 349 15.06 -15.84 13.20
C GLY A 349 16.46 -15.80 13.80
N LEU A 350 17.31 -16.80 13.47
CA LEU A 350 18.71 -16.83 13.90
C LEU A 350 19.49 -15.63 13.36
N LYS A 351 19.37 -15.33 12.07
CA LYS A 351 20.05 -14.17 11.45
C LYS A 351 19.62 -12.86 12.10
N ARG A 352 18.33 -12.73 12.44
CA ARG A 352 17.80 -11.54 13.11
C ARG A 352 18.34 -11.39 14.54
N GLN A 353 18.38 -12.48 15.31
CA GLN A 353 18.98 -12.48 16.65
C GLN A 353 20.48 -12.13 16.60
N MET A 354 21.22 -12.72 15.66
CA MET A 354 22.64 -12.43 15.46
C MET A 354 22.88 -10.96 15.08
N LYS A 355 22.04 -10.40 14.20
CA LYS A 355 22.10 -8.99 13.82
C LYS A 355 21.89 -8.09 15.06
N HIS A 356 20.89 -8.39 15.87
CA HIS A 356 20.60 -7.63 17.09
C HIS A 356 21.76 -7.67 18.10
N ILE A 357 22.32 -8.85 18.35
CA ILE A 357 23.50 -9.01 19.22
C ILE A 357 24.70 -8.24 18.66
N THR A 358 24.92 -8.29 17.34
CA THR A 358 26.01 -7.55 16.68
C THR A 358 25.85 -6.04 16.81
N GLU A 359 24.62 -5.52 16.67
CA GLU A 359 24.31 -4.11 16.88
C GLU A 359 24.54 -3.68 18.33
N GLN A 360 24.15 -4.52 19.30
CA GLN A 360 24.41 -4.27 20.73
C GLN A 360 25.91 -4.28 21.05
N ILE A 361 26.69 -5.17 20.46
CA ILE A 361 28.16 -5.19 20.61
C ILE A 361 28.76 -3.87 20.11
N HIS A 362 28.38 -3.40 18.92
CA HIS A 362 28.85 -2.11 18.39
C HIS A 362 28.44 -0.91 19.25
N GLN A 363 27.29 -0.99 19.93
CA GLN A 363 26.86 0.03 20.87
C GLN A 363 27.74 0.03 22.13
N TYR A 364 27.96 -1.13 22.75
CA TYR A 364 28.77 -1.23 23.97
C TYR A 364 30.27 -1.00 23.73
N GLU A 365 30.74 -1.20 22.49
CA GLU A 365 32.09 -0.81 22.05
C GLU A 365 32.28 0.72 22.12
N LYS A 366 31.26 1.50 21.74
CA LYS A 366 31.28 2.98 21.86
C LYS A 366 31.19 3.45 23.31
N GLU A 367 30.59 2.65 24.17
CA GLU A 367 30.43 2.91 25.61
C GLU A 367 31.59 2.36 26.46
N SER A 368 32.61 1.74 25.84
CA SER A 368 33.77 1.11 26.49
C SER A 368 33.40 0.09 27.58
N ASN A 369 32.30 -0.66 27.41
CA ASN A 369 31.82 -1.64 28.39
C ASN A 369 32.26 -3.08 28.02
N GLU A 370 33.49 -3.44 28.39
CA GLU A 370 34.13 -4.72 28.02
C GLU A 370 33.40 -5.96 28.56
N GLU A 371 32.85 -5.89 29.77
CA GLU A 371 32.17 -7.02 30.41
C GLU A 371 30.91 -7.44 29.63
N LYS A 372 30.08 -6.46 29.23
CA LYS A 372 28.86 -6.71 28.45
C LYS A 372 29.17 -7.15 27.01
N MET A 373 30.25 -6.66 26.42
CA MET A 373 30.68 -7.14 25.09
C MET A 373 31.08 -8.61 25.13
N MET A 374 31.82 -9.04 26.17
CA MET A 374 32.25 -10.43 26.30
C MET A 374 31.07 -11.38 26.50
N ASP A 375 30.06 -10.99 27.29
CA ASP A 375 28.82 -11.75 27.46
C ASP A 375 28.04 -11.91 26.13
N LEU A 376 27.87 -10.81 25.38
CA LEU A 376 27.19 -10.85 24.08
C LEU A 376 27.95 -11.67 23.02
N GLN A 377 29.28 -11.63 23.03
CA GLN A 377 30.10 -12.49 22.17
C GLN A 377 29.93 -13.98 22.51
N GLN A 378 29.81 -14.32 23.80
CA GLN A 378 29.56 -15.69 24.24
C GLN A 378 28.17 -16.18 23.80
N GLN A 379 27.18 -15.29 23.71
CA GLN A 379 25.84 -15.59 23.20
C GLN A 379 25.79 -15.79 21.67
N LEU A 380 26.75 -15.26 20.91
CA LEU A 380 26.78 -15.37 19.44
C LEU A 380 27.22 -16.77 18.96
N THR A 381 28.17 -17.39 19.65
CA THR A 381 28.72 -18.72 19.34
C THR A 381 27.66 -19.82 19.18
N PRO A 382 26.71 -20.02 20.13
CA PRO A 382 25.69 -21.06 19.97
C PRO A 382 24.71 -20.78 18.82
N LEU A 383 24.47 -19.50 18.46
CA LEU A 383 23.61 -19.16 17.32
C LEU A 383 24.30 -19.49 15.98
N LEU A 384 25.60 -19.23 15.88
CA LEU A 384 26.43 -19.61 14.73
C LEU A 384 26.44 -21.14 14.52
N GLU A 385 26.64 -21.91 15.58
CA GLU A 385 26.61 -23.37 15.51
C GLU A 385 25.24 -23.90 15.03
N LYS A 386 24.14 -23.30 15.52
CA LYS A 386 22.77 -23.64 15.07
C LYS A 386 22.56 -23.31 13.59
N LEU A 387 23.10 -22.19 13.11
CA LEU A 387 22.99 -21.76 11.72
C LEU A 387 23.76 -22.70 10.78
N VAL A 388 24.99 -23.08 11.15
CA VAL A 388 25.84 -24.01 10.37
C VAL A 388 25.20 -25.40 10.26
N LYS A 389 24.61 -25.92 11.35
CA LYS A 389 23.89 -27.21 11.36
C LYS A 389 22.69 -27.25 10.42
N ARG A 390 22.15 -26.09 10.01
CA ARG A 390 20.99 -25.96 9.11
C ARG A 390 21.38 -25.80 7.64
N GLY A 391 22.66 -26.00 7.29
CA GLY A 391 23.12 -26.04 5.89
C GLY A 391 23.33 -24.68 5.24
N VAL A 392 23.34 -23.59 6.01
CA VAL A 392 23.69 -22.26 5.53
C VAL A 392 25.21 -22.12 5.68
N LYS A 393 25.93 -22.25 4.56
CA LYS A 393 27.38 -21.95 4.49
C LYS A 393 27.61 -20.45 4.43
#